data_AF-A0A5K7YQ35-F1
#
_entry.id   AF-A0A5K7YQ35-F1
#
_cell.length_a   1.000
_cell.length_b   1.000
_cell.length_c   1.000
_cell.angle_alpha   90.00
_cell.angle_beta   90.00
_cell.angle_gamma   90.00
#
_symmetry.space_group_name_H-M   'P 1'
#
loop_
_entity.id
_entity.type
_entity.pdbx_description
1 polymer ?
#
loop_
_entity_poly.entity_id
_entity_poly.type
_entity_poly.pdbx_seq_one_letter_code
_entity_poly.pdbx_strand_id
1 'polypeptide(L)'
;MLRFGASTGNACEMDLDHIFISRLKLLIIMTRAYLEGYPLGAVRKRTLVGNARYIGAESIDLEQLIPIRNRQSIKDGMGFDHVFYQRVKLLAAMAKTIGKAYPMGEHRQKALRENLDMICSTLEFTSGIRKVDFLKVA
;
A
#
# COMPACT_ATOMS: atom_id res chain seq x y z
N MET A 1 32.69 -4.64 6.74
CA MET A 1 31.28 -4.20 6.74
C MET A 1 30.41 -5.43 6.65
N LEU A 2 29.62 -5.76 7.68
CA LEU A 2 28.67 -6.88 7.63
C LEU A 2 27.55 -6.53 6.66
N ARG A 3 27.47 -7.24 5.54
CA ARG A 3 26.42 -7.05 4.53
C ARG A 3 25.20 -7.86 4.98
N PHE A 4 24.22 -7.17 5.55
CA PHE A 4 22.93 -7.77 5.86
C PHE A 4 22.10 -7.85 4.57
N GLY A 5 21.85 -9.07 4.10
CA GLY A 5 21.06 -9.35 2.90
C GLY A 5 21.09 -10.85 2.57
N ALA A 6 20.09 -11.33 1.82
CA ALA A 6 20.07 -12.72 1.36
C ALA A 6 21.29 -13.02 0.49
N SER A 7 21.79 -14.27 0.54
CA SER A 7 22.82 -14.73 -0.40
C SER A 7 22.31 -14.57 -1.83
N THR A 8 23.20 -14.32 -2.79
CA THR A 8 22.81 -14.07 -4.20
C THR A 8 21.97 -15.19 -4.83
N GLY A 9 22.03 -16.43 -4.32
CA GLY A 9 21.18 -17.54 -4.75
C GLY A 9 19.75 -17.53 -4.20
N ASN A 10 19.47 -16.71 -3.17
CA ASN A 10 18.15 -16.58 -2.53
C ASN A 10 17.52 -15.20 -2.75
N ALA A 11 18.16 -14.32 -3.52
CA ALA A 11 17.61 -13.02 -3.86
C ALA A 11 16.54 -13.20 -4.94
N CYS A 12 15.26 -13.04 -4.56
CA CYS A 12 14.16 -13.02 -5.52
C CYS A 12 14.16 -11.69 -6.27
N GLU A 13 14.07 -11.73 -7.60
CA GLU A 13 13.86 -10.53 -8.40
C GLU A 13 12.51 -9.89 -8.03
N MET A 14 12.55 -8.63 -7.60
CA MET A 14 11.34 -7.90 -7.22
C MET A 14 10.69 -7.34 -8.47
N ASP A 15 9.63 -8.01 -8.92
CA ASP A 15 8.72 -7.45 -9.94
C ASP A 15 7.96 -6.21 -9.40
N LEU A 16 7.44 -5.39 -10.32
CA LEU A 16 6.71 -4.15 -10.06
C LEU A 16 5.56 -4.32 -9.06
N ASP A 17 4.85 -5.45 -9.13
CA ASP A 17 3.79 -5.81 -8.19
C ASP A 17 4.30 -5.97 -6.76
N HIS A 18 5.47 -6.58 -6.57
CA HIS A 18 6.10 -6.71 -5.25
C HIS A 18 6.50 -5.33 -4.69
N ILE A 19 6.98 -4.42 -5.55
CA ILE A 19 7.32 -3.05 -5.17
C ILE A 19 6.05 -2.29 -4.77
N PHE A 20 4.98 -2.41 -5.56
CA PHE A 20 3.69 -1.80 -5.29
C PHE A 20 3.13 -2.27 -3.94
N ILE A 21 3.01 -3.58 -3.72
CA ILE A 21 2.49 -4.16 -2.48
C ILE A 21 3.33 -3.74 -1.28
N SER A 22 4.66 -3.75 -1.42
CA SER A 22 5.56 -3.34 -0.33
C SER A 22 5.37 -1.87 0.05
N ARG A 23 5.24 -0.98 -0.94
CA ARG A 23 4.97 0.44 -0.71
C ARG A 23 3.57 0.68 -0.15
N LEU A 24 2.58 -0.09 -0.59
CA LEU A 24 1.21 -0.03 -0.07
C LEU A 24 1.17 -0.44 1.40
N LYS A 25 1.82 -1.56 1.77
CA LYS A 25 1.94 -2.01 3.16
C LYS A 25 2.61 -0.96 4.04
N LEU A 26 3.70 -0.36 3.56
CA LEU A 26 4.37 0.72 4.29
C LEU A 26 3.45 1.94 4.48
N LEU A 27 2.69 2.32 3.44
CA LEU A 27 1.70 3.40 3.51
C LEU A 27 0.60 3.12 4.52
N ILE A 28 0.07 1.89 4.55
CA ILE A 28 -0.92 1.41 5.54
C ILE A 28 -0.38 1.55 6.96
N ILE A 29 0.82 1.02 7.23
CA ILE A 29 1.44 1.04 8.56
C ILE A 29 1.65 2.48 9.05
N MET A 30 2.21 3.36 8.21
CA MET A 30 2.44 4.75 8.60
C MET A 30 1.13 5.52 8.85
N THR A 31 0.10 5.22 8.07
CA THR A 31 -1.21 5.87 8.22
C THR A 31 -1.95 5.37 9.47
N ARG A 32 -1.89 4.06 9.76
CA ARG A 32 -2.45 3.48 10.98
C ARG A 32 -1.74 4.03 12.23
N ALA A 33 -0.41 4.09 12.21
CA ALA A 33 0.36 4.71 13.28
C ALA A 33 -0.05 6.17 13.54
N TYR A 34 -0.28 6.96 12.49
CA TYR A 34 -0.81 8.32 12.65
C TYR A 34 -2.19 8.35 13.33
N LEU A 35 -3.10 7.46 12.93
CA LEU A 35 -4.46 7.38 13.50
C LEU A 35 -4.51 6.90 14.95
N GLU A 36 -3.45 6.23 15.41
CA GLU A 36 -3.22 5.81 16.80
C GLU A 36 -2.48 6.89 17.63
N GLY A 37 -2.19 8.05 17.03
CA GLY A 37 -1.55 9.17 17.72
C GLY A 37 -0.02 9.12 17.75
N TYR A 38 0.61 8.20 17.02
CA TYR A 38 2.07 8.15 16.96
C TYR A 38 2.62 9.34 16.15
N PRO A 39 3.60 10.07 16.69
CA PRO A 39 4.15 11.24 16.01
C PRO A 39 4.94 10.83 14.76
N LEU A 40 4.58 11.46 13.64
CA LEU A 40 5.36 11.36 12.40
C LEU A 40 6.40 12.49 12.38
N GLY A 41 7.67 12.14 12.61
CA GLY A 41 8.79 13.06 12.40
C GLY A 41 8.92 13.52 10.94
N ALA A 42 9.70 14.57 10.68
CA ALA A 42 9.82 15.20 9.36
C ALA A 42 10.21 14.20 8.24
N VAL A 43 11.14 13.28 8.53
CA VAL A 43 11.55 12.22 7.58
C VAL A 43 10.38 11.30 7.25
N ARG A 44 9.67 10.79 8.26
CA ARG A 44 8.51 9.90 8.07
C ARG A 44 7.38 10.59 7.30
N LYS A 45 7.11 11.88 7.57
CA LYS A 45 6.14 12.68 6.81
C LYS A 45 6.53 12.79 5.34
N ARG A 46 7.80 13.06 5.03
CA ARG A 46 8.29 13.12 3.65
C ARG A 46 8.15 11.77 2.96
N THR A 47 8.52 10.69 3.64
CA THR A 47 8.38 9.31 3.14
C THR A 47 6.92 8.91 2.92
N LEU A 48 6.01 9.33 3.81
CA LEU A 48 4.57 9.14 3.67
C LEU A 48 4.06 9.80 2.39
N VAL A 49 4.40 11.07 2.16
CA VAL A 49 4.00 11.80 0.94
C VAL A 49 4.59 11.16 -0.31
N GLY A 50 5.86 10.73 -0.26
CA GLY A 50 6.53 10.05 -1.38
C GLY A 50 5.85 8.73 -1.75
N ASN A 51 5.59 7.88 -0.75
CA ASN A 51 4.88 6.61 -0.97
C ASN A 51 3.45 6.86 -1.47
N ALA A 52 2.74 7.81 -0.88
CA ALA A 52 1.38 8.16 -1.32
C ALA A 52 1.35 8.72 -2.75
N ARG A 53 2.38 9.44 -3.20
CA ARG A 53 2.51 9.87 -4.60
C ARG A 53 2.68 8.68 -5.53
N TYR A 54 3.61 7.79 -5.21
CA TYR A 54 3.85 6.58 -6.00
C TYR A 54 2.59 5.71 -6.09
N ILE A 55 2.03 5.32 -4.95
CA ILE A 55 0.85 4.46 -4.91
C ILE A 55 -0.33 5.10 -5.65
N GLY A 56 -0.58 6.39 -5.45
CA GLY A 56 -1.66 7.07 -6.17
C GLY A 56 -1.44 7.14 -7.69
N ALA A 57 -0.18 7.17 -8.16
CA ALA A 57 0.15 7.16 -9.58
C ALA A 57 0.06 5.76 -10.19
N GLU A 58 0.51 4.73 -9.46
CA GLU A 58 0.52 3.33 -9.92
C GLU A 58 -0.85 2.64 -9.78
N SER A 59 -1.75 3.17 -8.95
CA SER A 59 -3.10 2.62 -8.79
C SER A 59 -4.01 2.96 -9.97
N ILE A 60 -3.52 3.04 -11.21
CA ILE A 60 -4.31 3.45 -12.37
C ILE A 60 -5.49 2.48 -12.54
N ASP A 61 -6.71 3.03 -12.62
CA ASP A 61 -7.83 2.22 -13.08
C ASP A 61 -7.60 2.01 -14.58
N LEU A 62 -7.20 0.81 -14.99
CA LEU A 62 -7.25 0.44 -16.41
C LEU A 62 -8.68 0.63 -16.98
N GLU A 63 -9.70 0.72 -16.12
CA GLU A 63 -11.10 0.98 -16.50
C GLU A 63 -11.38 2.38 -17.08
N GLN A 64 -10.52 3.40 -16.88
CA GLN A 64 -10.73 4.69 -17.58
C GLN A 64 -10.37 4.65 -19.07
N LEU A 65 -9.75 3.57 -19.56
CA LEU A 65 -9.31 3.40 -20.94
C LEU A 65 -10.12 2.35 -21.72
N ILE A 66 -10.99 1.57 -21.07
CA ILE A 66 -11.68 0.44 -21.71
C ILE A 66 -13.20 0.63 -21.60
N PRO A 67 -13.92 0.83 -22.73
CA PRO A 67 -15.38 0.86 -22.74
C PRO A 67 -15.93 -0.46 -22.18
N ILE A 68 -16.92 -0.33 -21.28
CA ILE A 68 -17.62 -1.38 -20.50
C ILE A 68 -18.01 -2.65 -21.29
N ARG A 69 -18.02 -2.59 -22.62
CA ARG A 69 -18.46 -3.65 -23.53
C ARG A 69 -17.44 -4.79 -23.77
N ASN A 70 -16.15 -4.58 -23.49
CA ASN A 70 -15.11 -5.61 -23.71
C ASN A 70 -14.52 -6.14 -22.39
N ARG A 71 -15.38 -6.66 -21.50
CA ARG A 71 -14.97 -7.42 -20.31
C ARG A 71 -14.39 -8.78 -20.70
N GLN A 72 -13.21 -8.79 -21.29
CA GLN A 72 -12.31 -9.91 -21.10
C GLN A 72 -11.39 -9.54 -19.94
N SER A 73 -11.39 -10.36 -18.89
CA SER A 73 -10.51 -10.22 -17.75
C SER A 73 -9.08 -10.09 -18.26
N ILE A 74 -8.52 -8.88 -18.23
CA ILE A 74 -7.08 -8.70 -18.45
C ILE A 74 -6.42 -9.39 -17.25
N LYS A 75 -5.87 -10.57 -17.51
CA LYS A 75 -5.22 -11.44 -16.52
C LYS A 75 -3.78 -11.01 -16.18
N ASP A 76 -3.38 -9.79 -16.57
CA ASP A 76 -2.02 -9.26 -16.40
C ASP A 76 -1.93 -8.22 -15.27
N GLY A 77 -2.33 -8.60 -14.07
CA GLY A 77 -2.11 -7.80 -12.86
C GLY A 77 -2.37 -8.60 -11.59
N MET A 78 -2.17 -7.99 -10.42
CA MET A 78 -2.32 -8.63 -9.09
C MET A 78 -3.70 -9.25 -8.76
N GLY A 79 -4.66 -9.21 -9.69
CA GLY A 79 -5.98 -9.84 -9.52
C GLY A 79 -6.94 -9.10 -8.60
N PHE A 80 -6.61 -7.87 -8.18
CA PHE A 80 -7.52 -7.00 -7.44
C PHE A 80 -8.59 -6.38 -8.35
N ASP A 81 -9.77 -6.11 -7.80
CA ASP A 81 -10.84 -5.42 -8.50
C ASP A 81 -10.64 -3.89 -8.51
N HIS A 82 -11.45 -3.19 -9.32
CA HIS A 82 -11.42 -1.72 -9.40
C HIS A 82 -11.75 -1.05 -8.07
N VAL A 83 -12.61 -1.67 -7.24
CA VAL A 83 -13.01 -1.13 -5.93
C VAL A 83 -11.78 -1.05 -5.02
N PHE A 84 -10.92 -2.07 -5.02
CA PHE A 84 -9.66 -2.05 -4.29
C PHE A 84 -8.76 -0.89 -4.74
N TYR A 85 -8.55 -0.70 -6.04
CA TYR A 85 -7.72 0.40 -6.55
C TYR A 85 -8.29 1.77 -6.20
N GLN A 86 -9.61 1.95 -6.25
CA GLN A 86 -10.28 3.18 -5.79
C GLN A 86 -10.02 3.46 -4.30
N ARG A 87 -10.09 2.44 -3.45
CA ARG A 87 -9.78 2.56 -2.01
C ARG A 87 -8.31 2.90 -1.77
N VAL A 88 -7.40 2.29 -2.53
CA VAL A 88 -5.97 2.59 -2.47
C VAL A 88 -5.69 4.04 -2.90
N LYS A 89 -6.36 4.53 -3.96
CA LYS A 89 -6.29 5.96 -4.35
C LYS A 89 -6.77 6.88 -3.24
N LEU A 90 -7.90 6.55 -2.60
CA LEU A 90 -8.43 7.33 -1.49
C LEU A 90 -7.44 7.37 -0.31
N LEU A 91 -6.85 6.22 0.05
CA LEU A 91 -5.79 6.14 1.05
C LEU A 91 -4.60 7.04 0.69
N ALA A 92 -4.12 6.97 -0.55
CA ALA A 92 -3.03 7.80 -1.03
C ALA A 92 -3.35 9.31 -0.96
N ALA A 93 -4.57 9.72 -1.31
CA ALA A 93 -5.00 11.10 -1.20
C ALA A 93 -5.00 11.58 0.27
N MET A 94 -5.54 10.78 1.18
CA MET A 94 -5.62 11.09 2.62
C MET A 94 -4.24 11.06 3.30
N ALA A 95 -3.37 10.13 2.93
CA ALA A 95 -2.00 10.08 3.44
C ALA A 95 -1.17 11.31 3.03
N LYS A 96 -1.39 11.85 1.82
CA LYS A 96 -0.77 13.11 1.39
C LYS A 96 -1.17 14.28 2.28
N THR A 97 -2.42 14.35 2.74
CA THR A 97 -2.87 15.45 3.61
C THR A 97 -2.26 15.35 5.01
N ILE A 98 -2.15 14.12 5.55
CA ILE A 98 -1.46 13.84 6.81
C ILE A 98 0.00 14.30 6.76
N GLY A 99 0.73 13.93 5.70
CA GLY A 99 2.14 14.29 5.56
C GLY A 99 2.39 15.79 5.41
N LYS A 100 1.39 16.53 4.92
CA LYS A 100 1.39 18.00 4.85
C LYS A 100 0.89 18.68 6.13
N ALA A 101 0.64 17.90 7.20
CA ALA A 101 0.16 18.38 8.49
C ALA A 101 -1.19 19.11 8.45
N TYR A 102 -2.06 18.78 7.49
CA TYR A 102 -3.43 19.29 7.52
C TYR A 102 -4.22 18.60 8.64
N PRO A 103 -4.97 19.36 9.45
CA PRO A 103 -5.80 18.78 10.50
C PRO A 103 -6.90 17.90 9.89
N MET A 104 -7.13 16.74 10.52
CA MET A 104 -8.14 15.79 10.11
C MET A 104 -9.15 15.61 11.23
N GLY A 105 -10.39 16.06 11.00
CA GLY A 105 -11.48 15.91 11.95
C GLY A 105 -11.92 14.45 12.11
N GLU A 106 -12.65 14.17 13.19
CA GLU A 106 -13.02 12.82 13.62
C GLU A 106 -13.71 12.00 12.53
N HIS A 107 -14.67 12.59 11.80
CA HIS A 107 -15.36 11.91 10.70
C HIS A 107 -14.40 11.44 9.60
N ARG A 108 -13.40 12.26 9.25
CA ARG A 108 -12.40 11.91 8.24
C ARG A 108 -11.43 10.85 8.75
N GLN A 109 -11.09 10.88 10.04
CA GLN A 109 -10.28 9.83 10.66
C GLN A 109 -11.03 8.49 10.68
N LYS A 110 -12.32 8.50 11.00
CA LYS A 110 -13.18 7.31 10.96
C LYS A 110 -13.24 6.71 9.56
N ALA A 111 -13.52 7.52 8.54
CA ALA A 111 -13.53 7.07 7.14
C ALA A 111 -12.17 6.50 6.71
N LEU A 112 -11.06 7.07 7.20
CA LEU A 112 -9.72 6.55 6.91
C LEU A 112 -9.48 5.18 7.55
N ARG A 113 -9.92 4.98 8.80
CA ARG A 113 -9.85 3.69 9.50
C ARG A 113 -10.63 2.62 8.73
N GLU A 114 -11.88 2.91 8.39
CA GLU A 114 -12.72 1.99 7.62
C GLU A 114 -12.09 1.64 6.26
N ASN A 115 -11.53 2.63 5.56
CA ASN A 115 -10.83 2.39 4.29
C ASN A 115 -9.59 1.52 4.46
N LEU A 116 -8.78 1.75 5.50
CA LEU A 116 -7.62 0.91 5.82
C LEU A 116 -8.04 -0.53 6.11
N ASP A 117 -9.08 -0.73 6.91
CA ASP A 117 -9.56 -2.06 7.29
C ASP A 117 -10.01 -2.84 6.05
N MET A 118 -10.74 -2.20 5.14
CA MET A 118 -11.16 -2.82 3.89
C MET A 118 -9.96 -3.20 2.98
N ILE A 119 -8.96 -2.32 2.85
CA ILE A 119 -7.74 -2.63 2.08
C ILE A 119 -6.98 -3.80 2.71
N CYS A 120 -6.82 -3.79 4.05
CA CYS A 120 -6.13 -4.85 4.78
C CYS A 120 -6.84 -6.20 4.60
N SER A 121 -8.17 -6.24 4.74
CA SER A 121 -8.94 -7.46 4.52
C SER A 121 -8.70 -8.00 3.10
N THR A 122 -8.77 -7.16 2.06
CA THR A 122 -8.48 -7.60 0.69
C THR A 122 -7.05 -8.14 0.54
N LEU A 123 -6.05 -7.48 1.13
CA LEU A 123 -4.65 -7.93 1.08
C LEU A 123 -4.43 -9.26 1.82
N GLU A 124 -5.08 -9.47 2.96
CA GLU A 124 -4.99 -10.71 3.75
C GLU A 124 -5.47 -11.93 2.94
N PHE A 125 -6.58 -11.78 2.20
CA PHE A 125 -7.12 -12.85 1.35
C PHE A 125 -6.28 -13.13 0.09
N THR A 126 -5.55 -12.13 -0.43
CA THR A 126 -4.69 -12.30 -1.61
C THR A 126 -3.27 -12.76 -1.27
N SER A 127 -2.80 -12.47 -0.05
CA SER A 127 -1.59 -13.08 0.46
C SER A 127 -1.84 -14.54 0.81
N GLY A 128 -1.75 -15.43 -0.19
CA GLY A 128 -1.36 -16.81 0.08
C GLY A 128 -0.02 -16.76 0.82
N ILE A 129 -0.07 -16.76 2.15
CA ILE A 129 1.10 -16.69 3.02
C ILE A 129 1.92 -17.93 2.72
N ARG A 130 2.88 -17.84 1.80
CA ARG A 130 4.05 -18.71 1.88
C ARG A 130 4.68 -18.34 3.20
N LYS A 131 4.63 -19.27 4.16
CA LYS A 131 5.35 -19.18 5.43
C LYS A 131 6.76 -18.68 5.11
N VAL A 132 7.01 -17.41 5.40
CA VAL A 132 8.37 -16.91 5.43
C VAL A 132 8.92 -17.53 6.70
N ASP A 133 9.80 -18.52 6.56
CA ASP A 133 10.47 -19.12 7.70
C ASP A 133 11.18 -18.00 8.44
N PHE A 134 10.61 -17.59 9.57
CA PHE A 134 11.23 -16.61 10.44
C PHE A 134 12.62 -17.14 10.78
N LEU A 135 13.65 -16.36 10.41
CA LEU A 135 15.03 -16.66 10.73
C LEU A 135 15.12 -16.94 12.23
N LYS A 136 15.36 -18.21 12.58
CA LYS A 136 15.80 -18.59 13.92
C LYS A 136 17.16 -17.94 14.11
N VAL A 137 17.19 -16.87 14.89
CA VAL A 137 18.44 -16.28 15.35
C VAL A 137 18.97 -17.23 16.43
N ALA A 138 20.11 -17.85 16.15
CA ALA A 138 20.89 -18.65 17.08
C ALA A 138 21.70 -17.74 18.00
#